data_AF-A0A326QQA3-F1
#
_entry.id   AF-A0A326QQA3-F1
#
_cell.length_a   1.000
_cell.length_b   1.000
_cell.length_c   1.000
_cell.angle_alpha   90.00
_cell.angle_beta   90.00
_cell.angle_gamma   90.00
#
_symmetry.space_group_name_H-M   'P 1'
#
loop_
_entity.id
_entity.type
_entity.pdbx_description
1 polymer ?
#
loop_
_entity_poly.entity_id
_entity_poly.type
_entity_poly.pdbx_seq_one_letter_code
_entity_poly.pdbx_strand_id
1 'polypeptide(L)'
;MAGAIDQGVKPEQALAVVGLGLMRGMGGAAIGLPVAQADGFDLESPVQLQSLKGRLEAIALAISTGAPLSTHEVGLLLGARPGAPRVRRAGVVAERIGRNVWQLRRSSDDERSSNAGFSEGFRRRL
;
A
#
# COMPACT_ATOMS: atom_id res chain seq x y z
N MET A 1 5.92 18.45 14.68
CA MET A 1 7.09 19.03 13.98
C MET A 1 7.21 20.50 14.40
N ALA A 2 7.60 20.73 15.66
CA ALA A 2 7.82 22.05 16.25
C ALA A 2 8.61 21.90 17.57
N GLY A 3 9.76 21.21 17.51
CA GLY A 3 10.54 20.89 18.71
C GLY A 3 12.04 20.72 18.49
N ALA A 4 12.58 21.18 17.35
CA ALA A 4 14.00 21.04 17.02
C ALA A 4 14.75 22.39 16.98
N ILE A 5 14.14 23.47 17.47
CA ILE A 5 14.76 24.81 17.51
C ILE A 5 15.32 25.17 18.89
N ASP A 6 15.09 24.35 19.92
CA ASP A 6 15.49 24.67 21.31
C ASP A 6 16.83 24.05 21.73
N GLN A 7 17.53 23.38 20.80
CA GLN A 7 18.86 22.79 21.07
C GLN A 7 19.94 23.45 20.23
N GLY A 8 20.22 24.73 20.49
CA GLY A 8 21.56 25.35 20.36
C GLY A 8 22.41 25.05 19.12
N VAL A 9 21.83 24.67 17.99
CA VAL A 9 22.56 24.35 16.77
C VAL A 9 22.89 25.64 16.06
N LYS A 10 24.20 25.92 15.96
CA LYS A 10 24.70 27.10 15.26
C LYS A 10 24.23 27.07 13.80
N PRO A 11 23.85 28.21 13.23
CA PRO A 11 23.24 28.30 11.90
C PRO A 11 24.13 27.69 10.80
N GLU A 12 25.45 27.72 10.93
CA GLU A 12 26.38 27.03 10.03
C GLU A 12 26.17 25.51 9.96
N GLN A 13 25.73 24.85 11.04
CA GLN A 13 25.48 23.40 11.05
C GLN A 13 24.15 23.03 10.41
N ALA A 14 23.13 23.89 10.54
CA ALA A 14 21.88 23.73 9.82
C ALA A 14 22.11 23.87 8.30
N LEU A 15 22.96 24.80 7.88
CA LEU A 15 23.32 24.99 6.48
C LEU A 15 24.13 23.83 5.92
N ALA A 16 25.01 23.22 6.71
CA ALA A 16 25.76 22.01 6.33
C ALA A 16 24.84 20.79 6.08
N VAL A 17 23.81 20.60 6.90
CA VAL A 17 22.82 19.51 6.72
C VAL A 17 21.98 19.73 5.46
N VAL A 18 21.61 20.98 5.16
CA VAL A 18 20.89 21.33 3.92
C VAL A 18 21.79 21.16 2.68
N GLY A 19 23.07 21.52 2.76
CA GLY A 19 24.05 21.36 1.68
C GLY A 19 24.34 19.90 1.32
N LEU A 20 24.41 19.01 2.32
CA LEU A 20 24.62 17.57 2.11
C LEU A 20 23.42 16.90 1.40
N GLY A 21 22.20 17.38 1.66
CA GLY A 21 20.97 16.89 1.02
C GLY A 21 20.87 17.23 -0.47
N LEU A 22 21.35 18.41 -0.88
CA LEU A 22 21.31 18.86 -2.27
C LEU A 22 22.35 18.15 -3.16
N MET A 23 23.54 17.84 -2.62
CA MET A 23 24.56 17.07 -3.36
C MET A 23 24.13 15.63 -3.62
N ARG A 24 23.37 15.00 -2.71
CA ARG A 24 22.78 13.67 -2.93
C ARG A 24 21.74 13.67 -4.05
N GLY A 25 21.07 14.80 -4.29
CA GLY A 25 20.10 14.97 -5.38
C GLY A 25 20.71 15.23 -6.75
N MET A 26 21.96 15.69 -6.84
CA MET A 26 22.61 16.08 -8.11
C MET A 26 23.64 15.06 -8.63
N GLY A 27 24.12 14.11 -7.82
CA GLY A 27 25.03 13.05 -8.26
C GLY A 27 24.37 11.85 -8.97
N GLY A 28 23.05 11.88 -9.17
CA GLY A 28 22.24 10.76 -9.66
C GLY A 28 22.01 10.72 -11.18
N ALA A 29 22.87 11.35 -11.98
CA ALA A 29 22.79 11.31 -13.44
C ALA A 29 23.96 10.53 -14.03
N ALA A 30 23.86 9.19 -14.03
CA ALA A 30 24.25 8.28 -15.13
C ALA A 30 24.46 6.83 -14.64
N ILE A 31 23.58 5.95 -15.11
CA ILE A 31 23.82 4.56 -15.58
C ILE A 31 24.45 3.54 -14.61
N GLY A 32 23.65 2.54 -14.22
CA GLY A 32 24.14 1.16 -14.07
C GLY A 32 23.56 0.33 -12.90
N LEU A 33 22.44 -0.38 -13.15
CA LEU A 33 22.09 -1.68 -12.55
C LEU A 33 21.92 -1.79 -11.01
N PRO A 34 21.22 -2.84 -10.51
CA PRO A 34 20.47 -2.78 -9.27
C PRO A 34 21.39 -2.99 -8.07
N VAL A 35 21.24 -2.14 -7.04
CA VAL A 35 21.75 -2.47 -5.71
C VAL A 35 20.90 -3.62 -5.17
N ALA A 36 21.39 -4.84 -5.38
CA ALA A 36 21.05 -5.97 -4.54
C ALA A 36 21.61 -5.66 -3.15
N GLN A 37 20.75 -5.16 -2.25
CA GLN A 37 21.09 -5.12 -0.83
C GLN A 37 20.55 -6.41 -0.21
N ALA A 38 21.53 -7.22 0.19
CA ALA A 38 21.40 -8.48 0.87
C ALA A 38 20.61 -8.38 2.17
N ASP A 39 19.98 -9.51 2.47
CA ASP A 39 19.47 -9.98 3.75
C ASP A 39 20.07 -9.27 4.98
N GLY A 40 19.27 -8.39 5.55
CA GLY A 40 19.47 -7.83 6.87
C GLY A 40 18.14 -7.28 7.32
N PHE A 41 17.58 -7.87 8.38
CA PHE A 41 16.47 -7.30 9.15
C PHE A 41 16.97 -6.00 9.79
N ASP A 42 17.16 -4.97 8.98
CA ASP A 42 17.43 -3.63 9.44
C ASP A 42 16.12 -3.14 10.04
N LEU A 43 16.12 -3.04 11.37
CA LEU A 43 14.97 -2.70 12.19
C LEU A 43 14.26 -1.47 11.59
N GLU A 44 13.11 -1.73 11.00
CA GLU A 44 12.09 -0.84 10.45
C GLU A 44 12.49 0.64 10.41
N SER A 45 13.09 1.08 9.28
CA SER A 45 13.23 2.51 9.01
C SER A 45 11.86 3.19 9.20
N PRO A 46 11.78 4.34 9.90
CA PRO A 46 10.50 5.01 10.16
C PRO A 46 9.72 5.30 8.87
N VAL A 47 10.42 5.46 7.73
CA VAL A 47 9.81 5.62 6.41
C VAL A 47 9.04 4.37 5.96
N GLN A 48 9.54 3.17 6.25
CA GLN A 48 8.89 1.90 5.91
C GLN A 48 7.63 1.69 6.75
N LEU A 49 7.67 2.02 8.05
CA LEU A 49 6.51 1.90 8.92
C LEU A 49 5.39 2.87 8.50
N GLN A 50 5.73 4.12 8.13
CA GLN A 50 4.74 5.07 7.61
C GLN A 50 4.16 4.62 6.26
N SER A 51 4.98 4.05 5.37
CA SER A 51 4.51 3.46 4.12
C SER A 51 3.56 2.28 4.35
N LEU A 52 3.88 1.42 5.31
CA LEU A 52 3.01 0.30 5.71
C LEU A 52 1.68 0.82 6.27
N LYS A 53 1.74 1.76 7.21
CA LYS A 53 0.55 2.38 7.81
C LYS A 53 -0.36 2.99 6.73
N GLY A 54 0.19 3.82 5.85
CA GLY A 54 -0.58 4.44 4.77
C GLY A 54 -1.24 3.42 3.84
N ARG A 55 -0.54 2.31 3.56
CA ARG A 55 -1.11 1.21 2.77
C ARG A 55 -2.27 0.52 3.49
N LEU A 56 -2.13 0.25 4.79
CA LEU A 56 -3.18 -0.39 5.59
C LEU A 56 -4.42 0.51 5.72
N GLU A 57 -4.22 1.81 5.92
CA GLU A 57 -5.29 2.82 5.94
C GLU A 57 -5.99 2.90 4.58
N ALA A 58 -5.25 2.92 3.48
CA ALA A 58 -5.80 2.92 2.14
C ALA A 58 -6.63 1.66 1.83
N ILE A 59 -6.17 0.48 2.27
CA ILE A 59 -6.95 -0.78 2.14
C ILE A 59 -8.26 -0.66 2.93
N ALA A 60 -8.19 -0.21 4.17
CA ALA A 60 -9.38 -0.07 5.01
C ALA A 60 -10.38 0.91 4.40
N LEU A 61 -9.90 2.05 3.89
CA LEU A 61 -10.73 3.05 3.21
C LEU A 61 -11.37 2.48 1.94
N ALA A 62 -10.59 1.83 1.08
CA ALA A 62 -11.08 1.23 -0.17
C ALA A 62 -12.18 0.18 0.09
N ILE A 63 -12.01 -0.66 1.11
CA ILE A 63 -13.02 -1.63 1.53
C ILE A 63 -14.28 -0.92 2.05
N SER A 64 -14.13 0.07 2.93
CA SER A 64 -15.27 0.76 3.56
C SER A 64 -16.11 1.57 2.58
N THR A 65 -15.47 2.12 1.55
CA THR A 65 -16.11 2.96 0.53
C THR A 65 -16.57 2.18 -0.69
N GLY A 66 -16.01 0.97 -0.91
CA GLY A 66 -16.21 0.22 -2.14
C GLY A 66 -15.66 0.92 -3.39
N ALA A 67 -14.73 1.87 -3.21
CA ALA A 67 -14.21 2.71 -4.28
C ALA A 67 -13.57 1.88 -5.41
N PRO A 68 -13.75 2.29 -6.69
CA PRO A 68 -13.12 1.63 -7.82
C PRO A 68 -11.62 1.90 -7.82
N LEU A 69 -10.83 0.86 -8.07
CA LEU A 69 -9.37 0.90 -8.14
C LEU A 69 -8.86 0.41 -9.49
N SER A 70 -7.71 0.92 -9.90
CA SER A 70 -6.95 0.43 -11.04
C SER A 70 -6.14 -0.83 -10.70
N THR A 71 -5.68 -1.53 -11.74
CA THR A 71 -4.81 -2.71 -11.61
C THR A 71 -3.49 -2.37 -10.91
N HIS A 72 -2.98 -1.16 -11.11
CA HIS A 72 -1.75 -0.70 -10.48
C HIS A 72 -1.95 -0.46 -8.98
N GLU A 73 -3.01 0.24 -8.61
CA GLU A 73 -3.35 0.52 -7.20
C GLU A 73 -3.60 -0.78 -6.43
N VAL A 74 -4.33 -1.74 -7.00
CA VAL A 74 -4.48 -3.07 -6.38
C VAL A 74 -3.12 -3.74 -6.18
N GLY A 75 -2.20 -3.60 -7.14
CA GLY A 75 -0.83 -4.11 -7.01
C GLY A 75 -0.07 -3.51 -5.83
N LEU A 76 -0.17 -2.19 -5.65
CA LEU A 76 0.45 -1.47 -4.53
C LEU A 76 -0.18 -1.87 -3.19
N LEU A 77 -1.51 -1.94 -3.12
CA LEU A 77 -2.23 -2.24 -1.89
C LEU A 77 -2.03 -3.69 -1.45
N LEU A 78 -2.12 -4.65 -2.38
CA LEU A 78 -1.94 -6.08 -2.07
C LEU A 78 -0.46 -6.50 -1.97
N GLY A 79 0.48 -5.64 -2.37
CA GLY A 79 1.90 -5.97 -2.47
C GLY A 79 2.20 -7.01 -3.55
N ALA A 80 1.29 -7.21 -4.51
CA ALA A 80 1.53 -8.02 -5.71
C ALA A 80 0.50 -7.69 -6.79
N ARG A 81 0.95 -7.74 -8.04
CA ARG A 81 0.10 -7.49 -9.20
C ARG A 81 -0.94 -8.62 -9.34
N PRO A 82 -2.24 -8.32 -9.49
CA PRO A 82 -3.24 -9.36 -9.63
C PRO A 82 -3.10 -10.08 -10.97
N GLY A 83 -3.01 -11.42 -10.93
CA GLY A 83 -2.85 -12.28 -12.12
C GLY A 83 -4.15 -12.91 -12.64
N ALA A 84 -5.21 -12.89 -11.84
CA ALA A 84 -6.52 -13.45 -12.16
C ALA A 84 -7.61 -12.40 -11.92
N PRO A 85 -8.81 -12.51 -12.52
CA PRO A 85 -9.92 -11.57 -12.31
C PRO A 85 -10.37 -11.45 -10.85
N ARG A 86 -9.99 -12.42 -10.00
CA ARG A 86 -10.25 -12.43 -8.58
C ARG A 86 -9.02 -12.95 -7.85
N VAL A 87 -8.53 -12.22 -6.85
CA VAL A 87 -7.31 -12.55 -6.11
C VAL A 87 -7.57 -12.39 -4.62
N ARG A 88 -7.30 -13.44 -3.85
CA ARG A 88 -7.36 -13.42 -2.39
C ARG A 88 -5.95 -13.36 -1.82
N ARG A 89 -5.73 -12.45 -0.87
CA ARG A 89 -4.53 -12.40 -0.03
C ARG A 89 -4.95 -12.24 1.42
N ALA A 90 -4.80 -13.32 2.18
CA ALA A 90 -5.25 -13.42 3.57
C ALA A 90 -6.72 -12.97 3.71
N GLY A 91 -6.93 -11.88 4.46
CA GLY A 91 -8.27 -11.33 4.76
C GLY A 91 -8.84 -10.36 3.71
N VAL A 92 -8.13 -10.09 2.62
CA VAL A 92 -8.57 -9.16 1.56
C VAL A 92 -8.76 -9.90 0.25
N VAL A 93 -9.86 -9.60 -0.43
CA VAL A 93 -10.17 -10.09 -1.77
C VAL A 93 -10.22 -8.89 -2.71
N ALA A 94 -9.49 -8.95 -3.81
CA ALA A 94 -9.64 -8.05 -4.94
C ALA A 94 -10.42 -8.73 -6.05
N GLU A 95 -11.44 -8.06 -6.56
CA GLU A 95 -12.29 -8.56 -7.64
C GLU A 95 -12.36 -7.54 -8.77
N ARG A 96 -12.17 -8.01 -10.00
CA ARG A 96 -12.21 -7.18 -11.21
C ARG A 96 -13.64 -7.07 -11.71
N ILE A 97 -14.24 -5.90 -11.54
CA ILE A 97 -15.60 -5.58 -11.99
C ILE A 97 -15.64 -5.07 -13.45
N GLY A 98 -14.51 -4.62 -13.99
CA GLY A 98 -14.41 -4.11 -15.35
C GLY A 98 -12.97 -4.01 -15.86
N ARG A 99 -12.79 -3.48 -17.08
CA ARG A 99 -11.44 -3.27 -17.63
C ARG A 99 -10.70 -2.23 -16.79
N ASN A 100 -9.66 -2.67 -16.09
CA ASN A 100 -8.89 -1.84 -15.17
C ASN A 100 -9.73 -1.24 -14.03
N VAL A 101 -10.81 -1.92 -13.64
CA VAL A 101 -11.65 -1.52 -12.51
C VAL A 101 -11.78 -2.69 -11.55
N TRP A 102 -11.33 -2.47 -10.33
CA TRP A 102 -11.27 -3.46 -9.26
C TRP A 102 -11.94 -2.91 -8.01
N GLN A 103 -12.41 -3.82 -7.17
CA GLN A 103 -12.93 -3.51 -5.85
C GLN A 103 -12.26 -4.41 -4.81
N LEU A 104 -11.96 -3.85 -3.63
CA LEU A 104 -11.49 -4.62 -2.48
C LEU A 104 -12.64 -4.95 -1.54
N ARG A 105 -12.66 -6.17 -1.02
CA ARG A 105 -13.62 -6.65 -0.03
C ARG A 105 -12.91 -7.41 1.08
N ARG A 106 -13.54 -7.49 2.26
CA ARG A 106 -13.09 -8.42 3.31
C ARG A 106 -13.45 -9.84 2.88
N SER A 107 -12.57 -10.79 3.13
CA SER A 107 -12.85 -12.21 2.82
C SER A 107 -14.09 -12.74 3.55
N SER A 108 -14.41 -12.20 4.72
CA SER A 108 -15.63 -12.56 5.48
C SER A 108 -16.93 -12.19 4.78
N ASP A 109 -16.93 -11.10 4.01
CA ASP A 109 -18.14 -10.60 3.33
C ASP A 109 -18.44 -11.41 2.07
N ASP A 110 -17.40 -12.01 1.52
CA ASP A 110 -17.45 -12.91 0.38
C ASP A 110 -18.09 -14.26 0.74
N GLU A 111 -17.69 -14.85 1.87
CA GLU A 111 -18.26 -16.11 2.39
C GLU A 111 -19.76 -15.99 2.73
N ARG A 112 -20.20 -14.81 3.17
CA ARG A 112 -21.62 -14.52 3.36
C ARG A 112 -22.38 -14.46 2.04
N SER A 113 -21.76 -13.85 1.02
CA SER A 113 -22.37 -13.71 -0.31
C SER A 113 -22.54 -15.07 -1.00
N SER A 114 -21.56 -15.96 -0.88
CA SER A 114 -21.63 -17.32 -1.45
C SER A 114 -22.70 -18.19 -0.77
N ASN A 115 -22.85 -18.08 0.55
CA ASN A 115 -23.82 -18.88 1.30
C ASN A 115 -25.28 -18.37 1.15
N ALA A 116 -25.46 -17.05 0.98
CA ALA A 116 -26.78 -16.45 0.77
C ALA A 116 -27.46 -16.97 -0.52
N GLY A 117 -26.69 -17.07 -1.62
CA GLY A 117 -27.20 -17.49 -2.93
C GLY A 117 -27.79 -18.92 -2.96
N PHE A 118 -27.29 -19.83 -2.14
CA PHE A 118 -27.83 -21.20 -2.05
C PHE A 118 -29.21 -21.25 -1.36
N SER A 119 -29.39 -20.45 -0.30
CA SER A 119 -30.64 -20.44 0.49
C SER A 119 -31.80 -19.73 -0.20
N GLU A 120 -31.52 -18.74 -1.04
CA GLU A 120 -32.54 -17.89 -1.65
C GLU A 120 -33.24 -18.54 -2.86
N GLY A 121 -32.58 -19.49 -3.53
CA GLY A 121 -33.19 -20.31 -4.56
C GLY A 121 -34.23 -21.29 -4.01
N PHE A 122 -34.03 -21.77 -2.78
CA PHE A 122 -34.93 -22.75 -2.15
C PHE A 122 -36.20 -22.10 -1.60
N ARG A 123 -36.11 -20.86 -1.06
CA ARG A 123 -37.28 -20.12 -0.53
C ARG A 123 -38.24 -19.62 -1.59
N ARG A 124 -37.81 -19.49 -2.86
CA ARG A 124 -38.67 -19.03 -3.97
C ARG A 124 -39.52 -20.16 -4.60
N ARG A 125 -39.41 -21.39 -4.11
CA ARG A 125 -40.06 -22.58 -4.69
C ARG A 125 -41.07 -23.27 -3.77
N LEU A 126 -41.42 -22.65 -2.63
CA LEU A 126 -42.46 -23.10 -1.71
C LEU A 126 -43.62 -22.10 -1.73
#